data_AF-A0A7K0NZC8-F1
#
_entry.id   AF-A0A7K0NZC8-F1
#
_cell.length_a   1.000
_cell.length_b   1.000
_cell.length_c   1.000
_cell.angle_alpha   90.00
_cell.angle_beta   90.00
_cell.angle_gamma   90.00
#
_symmetry.space_group_name_H-M   'P 1'
#
loop_
_entity.id
_entity.type
_entity.pdbx_description
1 polymer ?
#
loop_
_entity_poly.entity_id
_entity_poly.type
_entity_poly.pdbx_seq_one_letter_code
_entity_poly.pdbx_strand_id
1 'polypeptide(L)'
;MSASAEVEIVIPADHRVLIVGGAGFIGHHLALALHERGATALVIDDLSVNHLNAHQEMSRPGVNRPLYTAIAQARLDLLADEGIE
;
A
#
# COMPACT_ATOMS: atom_id res chain seq x y z
N MET A 1 15.84 26.91 21.77
CA MET A 1 16.04 26.39 20.40
C MET A 1 16.19 24.89 20.51
N SER A 2 15.11 24.14 20.25
CA SER A 2 15.16 22.67 20.22
C SER A 2 15.62 22.28 18.81
N ALA A 3 16.78 21.66 18.69
CA ALA A 3 17.23 21.08 17.43
C ALA A 3 16.39 19.81 17.18
N SER A 4 15.51 19.86 16.18
CA SER A 4 14.84 18.67 15.66
C SER A 4 15.92 17.77 15.05
N ALA A 5 16.14 16.59 15.62
CA ALA A 5 16.99 15.60 14.99
C ALA A 5 16.31 15.12 13.70
N GLU A 6 16.93 15.33 12.56
CA GLU A 6 16.50 14.68 11.32
C GLU A 6 16.82 13.19 11.43
N VAL A 7 15.78 12.36 11.40
CA VAL A 7 15.93 10.91 11.29
C VAL A 7 16.16 10.60 9.82
N GLU A 8 17.40 10.31 9.46
CA GLU A 8 17.73 9.81 8.13
C GLU A 8 17.40 8.30 8.07
N ILE A 9 16.33 7.96 7.36
CA ILE A 9 16.01 6.55 7.06
C ILE A 9 16.82 6.17 5.84
N VAL A 10 17.97 5.54 6.06
CA VAL A 10 18.79 4.96 5.00
C VAL A 10 18.15 3.64 4.58
N ILE A 11 17.59 3.62 3.38
CA ILE A 11 17.14 2.39 2.73
C ILE A 11 18.21 2.06 1.70
N PRO A 12 19.05 1.04 1.93
CA PRO A 12 20.12 0.75 1.00
C PRO A 12 19.50 0.27 -0.30
N ALA A 13 19.94 0.85 -1.42
CA ALA A 13 19.65 0.33 -2.75
C ALA A 13 19.94 -1.19 -2.79
N ASP A 14 19.17 -1.92 -3.60
CA ASP A 14 19.27 -3.39 -3.78
C ASP A 14 18.77 -4.25 -2.61
N HIS A 15 18.18 -3.68 -1.56
CA HIS A 15 17.51 -4.48 -0.52
C HIS A 15 16.17 -5.05 -1.01
N ARG A 16 15.93 -6.32 -0.68
CA ARG A 16 14.64 -6.98 -0.93
C ARG A 16 13.80 -6.93 0.34
N VAL A 17 12.62 -6.31 0.25
CA VAL A 17 11.72 -6.09 1.39
C VAL A 17 10.39 -6.78 1.12
N LEU A 18 9.97 -7.67 2.03
CA LEU A 18 8.63 -8.27 1.99
C LEU A 18 7.69 -7.48 2.89
N ILE A 19 6.55 -7.04 2.35
CA ILE A 19 5.53 -6.26 3.05
C ILE A 19 4.26 -7.10 3.14
N VAL A 20 3.92 -7.51 4.36
CA VAL A 20 2.62 -8.13 4.66
C VAL A 20 1.58 -7.02 4.87
N GLY A 21 0.43 -7.12 4.21
CA GLY A 21 -0.55 -6.02 4.12
C GLY A 21 -0.12 -4.91 3.15
N GLY A 22 0.71 -5.24 2.15
CA GLY A 22 1.33 -4.27 1.24
C GLY A 22 0.40 -3.67 0.16
N ALA A 23 -0.79 -4.22 -0.06
CA ALA A 23 -1.82 -3.64 -0.93
C ALA A 23 -2.89 -2.85 -0.13
N GLY A 24 -2.80 -2.87 1.20
CA GLY A 24 -3.51 -1.98 2.11
C GLY A 24 -3.04 -0.52 1.98
N PHE A 25 -3.67 0.39 2.72
CA PHE A 25 -3.39 1.83 2.58
C PHE A 25 -1.94 2.21 2.88
N ILE A 26 -1.45 1.91 4.08
CA ILE A 26 -0.09 2.26 4.50
C ILE A 26 0.95 1.39 3.76
N GLY A 27 0.67 0.09 3.65
CA GLY A 27 1.57 -0.86 2.98
C GLY A 27 1.84 -0.48 1.53
N HIS A 28 0.82 -0.04 0.80
CA HIS A 28 0.94 0.38 -0.60
C HIS A 28 1.90 1.57 -0.75
N HIS A 29 1.70 2.62 0.05
CA HIS A 29 2.57 3.80 0.00
C HIS A 29 4.00 3.49 0.45
N LEU A 30 4.16 2.58 1.42
CA LEU A 30 5.47 2.11 1.83
C LEU A 30 6.18 1.36 0.69
N ALA A 31 5.47 0.49 -0.03
CA ALA A 31 6.03 -0.24 -1.17
C ALA A 31 6.54 0.70 -2.26
N LEU A 32 5.72 1.69 -2.64
CA LEU A 32 6.10 2.73 -3.61
C LEU A 32 7.30 3.54 -3.13
N ALA A 33 7.28 4.00 -1.87
CA ALA A 33 8.37 4.77 -1.30
C ALA A 33 9.70 3.98 -1.26
N LEU A 34 9.64 2.67 -1.00
CA LEU A 34 10.80 1.79 -1.06
C LEU A 34 11.32 1.62 -2.49
N HIS A 35 10.41 1.42 -3.45
CA HIS A 35 10.74 1.32 -4.87
C HIS A 35 11.42 2.60 -5.40
N GLU A 36 10.87 3.78 -5.11
CA GLU A 36 11.45 5.08 -5.47
C GLU A 36 12.87 5.29 -4.91
N ARG A 37 13.22 4.59 -3.82
CA ARG A 37 14.54 4.64 -3.17
C ARG A 37 15.50 3.55 -3.67
N GLY A 38 15.10 2.76 -4.67
CA GLY A 38 15.92 1.70 -5.28
C GLY A 38 15.91 0.37 -4.53
N ALA A 39 14.99 0.17 -3.59
CA ALA A 39 14.76 -1.14 -2.98
C ALA A 39 13.79 -1.97 -3.82
N THR A 40 13.90 -3.30 -3.76
CA THR A 40 12.93 -4.22 -4.35
C THR A 40 11.88 -4.59 -3.30
N ALA A 41 10.66 -4.07 -3.44
CA ALA A 41 9.54 -4.45 -2.59
C ALA A 41 8.78 -5.66 -3.18
N LEU A 42 8.38 -6.59 -2.32
CA LEU A 42 7.39 -7.62 -2.59
C LEU A 42 6.23 -7.47 -1.60
N VAL A 43 5.01 -7.72 -2.04
CA VAL A 43 3.77 -7.52 -1.30
C VAL A 43 3.05 -8.85 -1.13
N ILE A 44 2.56 -9.09 0.09
CA ILE A 44 1.56 -10.14 0.37
C ILE A 44 0.38 -9.45 1.03
N ASP A 45 -0.81 -9.60 0.47
CA ASP A 45 -2.03 -9.00 1.02
C ASP A 45 -3.22 -9.93 0.83
N ASP A 46 -4.07 -10.04 1.84
CA ASP A 46 -5.30 -10.83 1.80
C ASP A 46 -6.51 -9.97 1.34
N LEU A 47 -6.28 -8.68 1.12
CA LEU A 47 -7.25 -7.64 0.75
C LEU A 47 -8.42 -7.51 1.73
N SER A 48 -8.28 -8.06 2.95
CA SER A 48 -9.39 -8.24 3.88
C SER A 48 -9.70 -6.99 4.71
N VAL A 49 -8.77 -6.05 4.81
CA VAL A 49 -8.95 -4.80 5.56
C VAL A 49 -9.17 -3.61 4.61
N ASN A 50 -8.98 -3.81 3.31
CA ASN A 50 -9.42 -2.85 2.31
C ASN A 50 -10.94 -2.72 2.39
N HIS A 51 -11.51 -1.55 2.10
CA HIS A 51 -12.96 -1.32 2.12
C HIS A 51 -13.77 -2.40 1.38
N LEU A 52 -13.14 -3.24 0.53
CA LEU A 52 -13.57 -4.55 0.01
C LEU A 52 -14.34 -5.44 1.03
N ASN A 53 -13.96 -5.48 2.30
CA ASN A 53 -14.73 -6.21 3.33
C ASN A 53 -15.77 -5.39 4.08
N ALA A 54 -15.72 -4.05 4.04
CA ALA A 54 -16.89 -3.24 4.40
C ALA A 54 -18.07 -3.51 3.44
N HIS A 55 -17.83 -4.18 2.30
CA HIS A 55 -18.89 -4.67 1.41
C HIS A 55 -19.52 -6.01 1.84
N GLN A 56 -18.95 -6.74 2.82
CA GLN A 56 -19.52 -7.99 3.34
C GLN A 56 -20.49 -7.75 4.50
N GLU A 57 -20.53 -6.55 5.09
CA GLU A 57 -21.64 -6.17 5.97
C GLU A 57 -22.92 -5.95 5.14
N MET A 58 -23.66 -7.04 4.93
CA MET A 58 -24.97 -7.13 4.25
C MET A 58 -26.04 -6.15 4.77
N SER A 59 -25.76 -5.39 5.83
CA SER A 59 -26.74 -4.59 6.58
C SER A 59 -26.86 -3.13 6.11
N ARG A 60 -25.96 -2.63 5.26
CA ARG A 60 -26.04 -1.26 4.73
C ARG A 60 -25.61 -1.22 3.26
N PRO A 61 -26.50 -0.90 2.30
CA PRO A 61 -26.10 -0.60 0.93
C PRO A 61 -25.21 0.64 0.96
N GLY A 62 -23.89 0.44 0.93
CA GLY A 62 -22.92 1.53 0.93
C GLY A 62 -23.06 2.36 -0.35
N VAL A 63 -23.44 3.62 -0.22
CA VAL A 63 -23.78 4.58 -1.29
C VAL A 63 -22.69 4.75 -2.37
N ASN A 64 -21.47 4.26 -2.18
CA ASN A 64 -20.34 4.48 -3.10
C ASN A 64 -19.52 3.22 -3.43
N ARG A 65 -20.15 2.03 -3.46
CA ARG A 65 -19.46 0.75 -3.74
C ARG A 65 -18.55 0.76 -4.99
N PRO A 66 -19.01 1.27 -6.16
CA PRO A 66 -18.16 1.35 -7.36
C PRO A 66 -16.91 2.22 -7.17
N LEU A 67 -17.02 3.34 -6.46
CA LEU A 67 -15.90 4.24 -6.21
C LEU A 67 -14.82 3.56 -5.34
N TYR A 68 -15.22 2.89 -4.26
CA TYR A 68 -14.26 2.20 -3.40
C TYR A 68 -13.57 1.04 -4.13
N THR A 69 -14.30 0.29 -4.94
CA THR A 69 -13.71 -0.74 -5.80
C THR A 69 -12.75 -0.13 -6.81
N ALA A 70 -13.10 0.99 -7.45
CA ALA A 70 -12.21 1.68 -8.38
C ALA A 70 -10.92 2.18 -7.72
N ILE A 71 -11.01 2.74 -6.49
CA ILE A 71 -9.84 3.17 -5.72
C ILE A 71 -8.97 1.98 -5.29
N ALA A 72 -9.57 0.85 -4.93
CA ALA A 72 -8.81 -0.36 -4.63
C ALA A 72 -8.08 -0.89 -5.86
N GLN A 73 -8.78 -0.96 -7.00
CA GLN A 73 -8.20 -1.41 -8.26
C GLN A 73 -7.05 -0.50 -8.71
N ALA A 74 -7.26 0.82 -8.71
CA ALA A 74 -6.24 1.78 -9.12
C ALA A 74 -4.93 1.68 -8.31
N ARG A 75 -5.00 1.29 -7.03
CA ARG A 75 -3.80 1.04 -6.22
C ARG A 75 -3.08 -0.24 -6.61
N LEU A 76 -3.83 -1.31 -6.93
CA LEU A 76 -3.25 -2.56 -7.41
C LEU A 76 -2.59 -2.36 -8.78
N ASP A 77 -3.26 -1.62 -9.67
CA ASP A 77 -2.74 -1.27 -11.00
C ASP A 77 -1.43 -0.49 -10.85
N LEU A 78 -1.36 0.49 -9.94
CA LEU A 78 -0.15 1.26 -9.70
C LEU A 78 1.02 0.42 -9.15
N LEU A 79 0.75 -0.55 -8.26
CA LEU A 79 1.80 -1.49 -7.81
C LEU A 79 2.33 -2.32 -8.99
N ALA A 80 1.42 -2.82 -9.83
CA ALA A 80 1.78 -3.62 -11.00
C ALA A 80 2.55 -2.82 -12.06
N ASP A 81 2.16 -1.57 -12.31
CA ASP A 81 2.81 -0.67 -13.27
C ASP A 81 4.27 -0.36 -12.87
N GLU A 82 4.55 -0.27 -11.56
CA GLU A 82 5.90 -0.09 -11.00
C GLU A 82 6.66 -1.43 -10.84
N GLY A 83 6.08 -2.55 -11.29
CA GLY A 83 6.70 -3.87 -11.18
C GLY A 83 6.86 -4.38 -9.75
N ILE A 84 6.00 -3.93 -8.83
CA ILE A 84 5.95 -4.38 -7.45
C ILE A 84 4.95 -5.53 -7.37
N GLU A 85 5.46 -6.75 -7.13
CA GLU A 85 4.70 -8.01 -7.08
C GLU A 85 4.16 -8.32 -5.68
#